data_AF-A0A9X5CS05-F1
#
_entry.id   AF-A0A9X5CS05-F1
#
_cell.length_a   1.000
_cell.length_b   1.000
_cell.length_c   1.000
_cell.angle_alpha   90.00
_cell.angle_beta   90.00
_cell.angle_gamma   90.00
#
_symmetry.space_group_name_H-M   'P 1'
#
loop_
_entity.id
_entity.type
_entity.pdbx_description
1 polymer ?
#
loop_
_entity_poly.entity_id
_entity_poly.type
_entity_poly.pdbx_seq_one_letter_code
_entity_poly.pdbx_strand_id
1 'polypeptide(L)'
;LVLSPGTPPADAAGWIEGFVGGSGGGLLLFHDERLFGLVDRWLTAVPAEAFTDVLPLLRRTFSVYEPGVRRTLGELVRRGPGRRDRTDRAAAGAPGFGPGVDEARADAVSPVLRLLLGPDGDAETSGERVGVRR
;
A
#
# COMPACT_ATOMS: atom_id res chain seq x y z
N LEU A 1 -2.39 -7.06 4.26
CA LEU A 1 -1.44 -5.91 4.24
C LEU A 1 -2.07 -4.78 5.05
N VAL A 2 -1.34 -4.16 5.99
CA VAL A 2 -1.93 -3.23 6.99
C VAL A 2 -2.55 -1.97 6.37
N LEU A 3 -2.07 -1.53 5.20
CA LEU A 3 -2.66 -0.42 4.42
C LEU A 3 -3.67 -0.87 3.35
N SER A 4 -4.18 -2.10 3.46
CA SER A 4 -5.24 -2.60 2.59
C SER A 4 -6.55 -1.83 2.84
N PRO A 5 -7.40 -1.63 1.82
CA PRO A 5 -8.71 -1.00 1.99
C PRO A 5 -9.61 -1.66 3.04
N GLY A 6 -9.37 -2.94 3.36
CA GLY A 6 -10.12 -3.69 4.38
C GLY A 6 -9.69 -3.44 5.83
N THR A 7 -8.59 -2.72 6.06
CA THR A 7 -8.13 -2.39 7.42
C THR A 7 -8.86 -1.15 7.93
N PRO A 8 -9.35 -1.12 9.19
CA PRO A 8 -9.87 0.09 9.79
C PRO A 8 -8.86 1.25 9.70
N PRO A 9 -9.27 2.46 9.26
CA PRO A 9 -8.36 3.58 9.06
C PRO A 9 -7.53 3.95 10.29
N ALA A 10 -8.09 3.80 11.49
CA ALA A 10 -7.38 4.05 12.75
C ALA A 10 -6.22 3.06 12.99
N ASP A 11 -6.43 1.78 12.69
CA ASP A 11 -5.39 0.74 12.83
C ASP A 11 -4.28 0.94 11.81
N ALA A 12 -4.65 1.28 10.57
CA ALA A 12 -3.70 1.65 9.53
C ALA A 12 -2.88 2.90 9.91
N ALA A 13 -3.50 3.89 10.56
CA ALA A 13 -2.83 5.09 11.05
C ALA A 13 -1.85 4.80 12.19
N GLY A 14 -2.20 3.92 13.13
CA GLY A 14 -1.30 3.46 14.20
C GLY A 14 -0.07 2.75 13.66
N TRP A 15 -0.22 1.96 12.60
CA TRP A 15 0.92 1.36 11.90
C TRP A 15 1.81 2.41 11.22
N ILE A 16 1.22 3.43 10.58
CA ILE A 16 1.96 4.56 9.99
C ILE A 16 2.75 5.29 11.07
N GLU A 17 2.18 5.54 12.25
CA GLU A 17 2.90 6.16 13.36
C GLU A 17 4.16 5.35 13.73
N GLY A 18 4.05 4.01 13.86
CA GLY A 18 5.18 3.15 14.16
C GLY A 18 6.24 3.10 13.05
N PHE A 19 5.82 3.20 11.80
CA PHE A 19 6.72 3.15 10.63
C PHE A 19 7.41 4.50 10.35
N VAL A 20 6.67 5.59 10.49
CA VAL A 20 7.03 6.95 10.05
C VAL A 20 7.50 7.81 11.23
N GLY A 21 7.00 7.56 12.44
CA GLY A 21 7.26 8.38 13.63
C GLY A 21 8.59 8.12 14.35
N GLY A 22 9.34 7.09 13.99
CA GLY A 22 10.67 6.83 14.56
C GLY A 22 11.71 7.89 14.16
N SER A 23 12.82 7.96 14.90
CA SER A 23 13.92 8.94 14.70
C SER A 23 14.57 8.93 13.30
N GLY A 24 14.25 7.95 12.45
CA GLY A 24 14.66 7.89 11.04
C GLY A 24 13.50 7.69 10.04
N GLY A 25 12.24 7.67 10.48
CA GLY A 25 11.09 7.36 9.61
C GLY A 25 10.82 8.43 8.56
N GLY A 26 11.10 9.70 8.89
CA GLY A 26 11.07 10.80 7.92
C GLY A 26 12.04 10.54 6.77
N LEU A 27 13.31 10.24 7.08
CA LEU A 27 14.39 9.93 6.11
C LEU A 27 14.00 8.80 5.15
N LEU A 28 13.30 7.77 5.63
CA LEU A 28 12.87 6.64 4.80
C LEU A 28 11.88 7.07 3.69
N LEU A 29 10.92 7.95 4.00
CA LEU A 29 9.99 8.49 3.01
C LEU A 29 10.68 9.38 1.97
N PHE A 30 11.81 10.01 2.32
CA PHE A 30 12.60 10.81 1.37
C PHE A 30 13.40 9.95 0.39
N HIS A 31 13.94 8.83 0.86
CA HIS A 31 14.81 7.99 0.06
C HIS A 31 14.04 7.07 -0.89
N ASP A 32 12.80 6.70 -0.55
CA ASP A 32 11.98 5.83 -1.39
C ASP A 32 10.65 6.48 -1.79
N GLU A 33 10.63 7.05 -3.01
CA GLU A 33 9.43 7.62 -3.62
C GLU A 33 8.29 6.58 -3.79
N ARG A 34 8.59 5.26 -3.74
CA ARG A 34 7.58 4.18 -3.79
C ARG A 34 6.83 4.10 -2.48
N LEU A 35 7.53 4.21 -1.34
CA LEU A 35 6.94 4.21 -0.01
C LEU A 35 6.08 5.46 0.20
N PHE A 36 6.60 6.62 -0.18
CA PHE A 36 5.82 7.85 -0.15
C PHE A 36 4.54 7.73 -0.99
N GLY A 37 4.64 7.20 -2.22
CA GLY A 37 3.48 6.98 -3.08
C GLY A 37 2.47 5.97 -2.53
N LEU A 38 2.88 5.02 -1.68
CA LEU A 38 1.98 4.06 -1.05
C LEU A 38 1.19 4.72 0.10
N VAL A 39 1.87 5.51 0.93
CA VAL A 39 1.23 6.30 2.00
C VAL A 39 0.29 7.34 1.41
N ASP A 40 0.70 8.05 0.35
CA ASP A 40 -0.12 9.03 -0.37
C ASP A 40 -1.38 8.40 -0.98
N ARG A 41 -1.24 7.24 -1.65
CA ARG A 41 -2.40 6.50 -2.19
C ARG A 41 -3.34 6.00 -1.12
N TRP A 42 -2.83 5.52 0.01
CA TRP A 42 -3.67 5.11 1.12
C TRP A 42 -4.41 6.32 1.70
N LEU A 43 -3.70 7.41 1.99
CA LEU A 43 -4.25 8.61 2.60
C LEU A 43 -5.34 9.25 1.72
N THR A 44 -5.13 9.25 0.40
CA THR A 44 -6.11 9.75 -0.58
C THR A 44 -7.30 8.81 -0.81
N ALA A 45 -7.20 7.56 -0.36
CA ALA A 45 -8.29 6.58 -0.41
C ALA A 45 -9.11 6.52 0.89
N VAL A 46 -8.69 7.18 1.97
CA VAL A 46 -9.44 7.24 3.23
C VAL A 46 -10.74 8.06 3.02
N PRO A 47 -11.93 7.53 3.35
CA PRO A 47 -13.19 8.27 3.27
C PRO A 47 -13.17 9.53 4.16
N ALA A 48 -13.87 10.59 3.74
CA ALA A 48 -13.86 11.88 4.44
C ALA A 48 -14.33 11.76 5.90
N GLU A 49 -15.28 10.87 6.16
CA GLU A 49 -15.85 10.60 7.47
C GLU A 49 -14.80 10.03 8.43
N ALA A 50 -13.90 9.17 7.94
CA ALA A 50 -12.83 8.55 8.73
C ALA A 50 -11.52 9.34 8.70
N PHE A 51 -11.35 10.24 7.73
CA PHE A 51 -10.12 11.04 7.58
C PHE A 51 -9.88 11.94 8.80
N THR A 52 -10.97 12.52 9.33
CA THR A 52 -10.92 13.41 10.51
C THR A 52 -10.39 12.70 11.75
N ASP A 53 -10.63 11.38 11.87
CA ASP A 53 -10.19 10.58 13.01
C ASP A 53 -8.70 10.21 12.92
N VAL A 54 -8.17 10.15 11.69
CA VAL A 54 -6.78 9.81 11.39
C VAL A 54 -5.85 11.04 11.47
N LEU A 55 -6.36 12.21 11.09
CA LEU A 55 -5.61 13.47 11.04
C LEU A 55 -4.85 13.85 12.33
N PRO A 56 -5.44 13.75 13.54
CA PRO A 56 -4.75 14.13 14.77
C PRO A 56 -3.47 13.34 14.99
N LEU A 57 -3.50 12.03 14.72
CA LEU A 57 -2.36 11.14 14.86
C LEU A 57 -1.26 11.50 13.85
N LEU A 58 -1.63 11.62 12.57
CA LEU A 58 -0.69 12.01 11.52
C LEU A 58 -0.06 13.38 11.78
N ARG A 59 -0.87 14.37 12.17
CA ARG A 59 -0.36 15.72 12.50
C ARG A 59 0.68 15.65 13.61
N ARG A 60 0.44 14.84 14.66
CA ARG A 60 1.40 14.63 15.75
C ARG A 60 2.69 14.01 15.22
N THR A 61 2.60 12.92 14.46
CA THR A 61 3.76 12.23 13.88
C THR A 61 4.62 13.15 13.03
N PHE A 62 4.02 13.88 12.08
CA PHE A 62 4.76 14.76 11.17
C PHE A 62 5.26 16.05 11.85
N SER A 63 4.68 16.46 12.98
CA SER A 63 5.13 17.66 13.72
C SER A 63 6.46 17.45 14.43
N VAL A 64 6.82 16.20 14.75
CA VAL A 64 8.09 15.84 15.39
C VAL A 64 9.27 16.01 14.43
N TYR A 65 9.01 16.09 13.12
CA TYR A 65 10.06 16.25 12.13
C TYR A 65 10.71 17.63 12.17
N GLU A 66 12.03 17.63 11.99
CA GLU A 66 12.81 18.85 11.82
C GLU A 66 12.22 19.74 10.70
N PRO A 67 12.29 21.08 10.82
CA PRO A 67 11.72 21.99 9.83
C PRO A 67 12.20 21.74 8.39
N GLY A 68 13.48 21.37 8.22
CA GLY A 68 14.05 21.03 6.90
C GLY A 68 13.39 19.80 6.29
N VAL A 69 13.16 18.77 7.10
CA VAL A 69 12.48 17.53 6.73
C VAL A 69 11.04 17.83 6.30
N ARG A 70 10.29 18.64 7.07
CA ARG A 70 8.93 19.05 6.70
C ARG A 70 8.89 19.84 5.39
N ARG A 71 9.87 20.70 5.14
CA ARG A 71 9.98 21.46 3.88
C ARG A 71 10.18 20.55 2.68
N THR A 72 11.15 19.64 2.75
CA THR A 72 11.39 18.66 1.67
C THR A 72 10.17 17.79 1.42
N LEU A 73 9.44 17.40 2.48
CA LEU A 73 8.23 16.58 2.34
C LEU A 73 7.13 17.36 1.61
N GLY A 74 6.94 18.63 1.97
CA GLY A 74 5.99 19.52 1.29
C GLY A 74 6.34 19.74 -0.19
N GLU A 75 7.62 19.79 -0.54
CA GLU A 75 8.07 19.86 -1.94
C GLU A 75 7.77 18.56 -2.70
N LEU A 76 7.96 17.41 -2.06
CA LEU A 76 7.63 16.10 -2.62
C LEU A 76 6.12 15.94 -2.86
N VAL A 77 5.29 16.31 -1.88
CA VAL A 77 3.82 16.35 -1.99
C VAL A 77 3.40 17.26 -3.14
N ARG A 78 3.98 18.47 -3.24
CA ARG A 78 3.67 19.43 -4.31
C ARG A 78 4.04 18.92 -5.70
N ARG A 79 5.10 18.11 -5.81
CA ARG A 79 5.51 17.46 -7.07
C ARG A 79 4.52 16.37 -7.50
N GLY A 80 3.84 15.75 -6.54
CA GLY A 80 2.84 14.69 -6.73
C GLY A 80 3.45 13.37 -7.25
N PRO A 81 2.74 12.22 -7.12
CA PRO A 81 3.23 10.91 -7.58
C PRO A 81 3.26 10.71 -9.12
N GLY A 82 3.31 11.79 -9.92
CA GLY A 82 2.64 11.81 -11.21
C GLY A 82 3.45 11.86 -12.51
N ARG A 83 4.76 12.13 -12.52
CA ARG A 83 5.43 12.45 -13.82
C ARG A 83 6.41 11.40 -14.38
N ARG A 84 6.74 10.32 -13.66
CA ARG A 84 7.78 9.38 -14.14
C ARG A 84 7.48 7.90 -13.99
N ASP A 85 6.43 7.48 -13.27
CA ASP A 85 6.53 6.18 -12.60
C ASP A 85 5.25 5.34 -12.60
N ARG A 86 4.40 5.47 -13.63
CA ARG A 86 3.26 4.54 -13.81
C ARG A 86 3.44 3.65 -15.03
N THR A 87 4.02 4.18 -16.10
CA THR A 87 4.39 3.41 -17.30
C THR A 87 5.73 2.69 -17.16
N ASP A 88 6.72 3.32 -16.51
CA ASP A 88 8.05 2.71 -16.32
C ASP A 88 8.07 1.68 -15.19
N ARG A 89 7.19 1.81 -14.19
CA ARG A 89 7.17 0.97 -12.97
C ARG A 89 6.54 -0.41 -13.14
N ALA A 90 5.65 -0.56 -14.13
CA ALA A 90 5.13 -1.87 -14.53
C ALA A 90 6.20 -2.69 -15.28
N ALA A 91 7.12 -2.00 -15.96
CA ALA A 91 8.23 -2.61 -16.70
C ALA A 91 9.49 -2.81 -15.85
N ALA A 92 9.79 -1.87 -14.94
CA ALA A 92 10.92 -1.93 -14.04
C ALA A 92 10.49 -2.53 -12.69
N GLY A 93 10.60 -3.86 -12.58
CA GLY A 93 10.49 -4.60 -11.32
C GLY A 93 11.30 -3.93 -10.18
N ALA A 94 10.94 -4.21 -8.93
CA ALA A 94 11.71 -3.69 -7.81
C ALA A 94 13.17 -4.17 -7.86
N PRO A 95 14.16 -3.37 -7.42
CA PRO A 95 15.55 -3.82 -7.37
C PRO A 95 15.65 -5.14 -6.58
N GLY A 96 16.21 -6.19 -7.18
CA GLY A 96 16.25 -7.54 -6.61
C GLY A 96 15.03 -8.41 -6.87
N PHE A 97 14.02 -7.92 -7.59
CA PHE A 97 12.83 -8.66 -8.02
C PHE A 97 12.72 -8.67 -9.54
N GLY A 98 12.30 -9.81 -10.10
CA GLY A 98 12.10 -9.98 -11.53
C GLY A 98 11.01 -9.08 -12.10
N PRO A 99 10.93 -8.92 -13.43
CA PRO A 99 9.86 -8.19 -14.08
C PRO A 99 8.55 -8.95 -13.91
N GLY A 100 7.66 -8.44 -13.07
CA GLY A 100 6.32 -9.01 -12.87
C GLY A 100 6.27 -10.24 -11.96
N VAL A 101 5.16 -10.96 -12.04
CA VAL A 101 4.90 -12.17 -11.26
C VAL A 101 5.60 -13.36 -11.91
N ASP A 102 6.37 -14.11 -11.11
CA ASP A 102 6.97 -15.38 -11.53
C ASP A 102 5.97 -16.50 -11.26
N GLU A 103 5.20 -16.88 -12.28
CA GLU A 103 4.12 -17.88 -12.16
C GLU A 103 4.65 -19.25 -11.71
N ALA A 104 5.83 -19.65 -12.19
CA ALA A 104 6.43 -20.93 -11.81
C ALA A 104 6.78 -20.94 -10.31
N ARG A 105 7.28 -19.82 -9.78
CA ARG A 105 7.54 -19.66 -8.34
C ARG A 105 6.25 -19.54 -7.53
N ALA A 106 5.22 -18.88 -8.06
CA ALA A 106 3.91 -18.76 -7.42
C ALA A 106 3.23 -20.13 -7.28
N ASP A 107 3.27 -20.95 -8.34
CA ASP A 107 2.74 -22.32 -8.34
C ASP A 107 3.44 -23.20 -7.31
N ALA A 108 4.76 -23.07 -7.18
CA ALA A 108 5.55 -23.85 -6.24
C ALA A 108 5.15 -23.63 -4.77
N VAL A 109 4.66 -22.44 -4.41
CA VAL A 109 4.24 -22.13 -3.02
C VAL A 109 2.75 -22.37 -2.79
N SER A 110 1.97 -22.58 -3.86
CA SER A 110 0.51 -22.76 -3.83
C SER A 110 0.03 -23.87 -2.87
N PRO A 111 0.67 -25.05 -2.78
CA PRO A 111 0.28 -26.09 -1.81
C PRO A 111 0.46 -25.66 -0.34
N VAL A 112 1.53 -24.90 -0.05
CA VAL A 112 1.81 -24.41 1.30
C VAL A 112 0.83 -23.31 1.69
N LEU A 113 0.47 -22.44 0.74
CA LEU A 113 -0.54 -21.41 0.96
C LEU A 113 -1.92 -22.03 1.22
N ARG A 114 -2.32 -23.07 0.50
CA ARG A 114 -3.56 -23.82 0.76
C ARG A 114 -3.57 -24.47 2.15
N LEU A 115 -2.42 -24.95 2.62
CA LEU A 115 -2.28 -25.52 3.97
C LEU A 115 -2.41 -24.44 5.06
N LEU A 116 -1.80 -23.28 4.87
CA LEU A 116 -1.77 -22.20 5.86
C LEU A 116 -3.06 -21.37 5.90
N LEU A 117 -3.72 -21.19 4.75
CA LEU A 117 -4.91 -20.34 4.60
C LEU A 117 -6.22 -21.13 4.60
N GLY A 118 -6.15 -22.47 4.55
CA GLY A 118 -7.32 -23.33 4.40
C GLY A 118 -7.82 -23.42 2.96
N PRO A 119 -8.45 -24.53 2.57
CA PRO A 119 -8.90 -24.78 1.20
C PRO A 119 -10.25 -24.08 0.92
N ASP A 120 -10.27 -22.75 0.85
CA ASP A 120 -11.44 -21.98 0.39
C ASP A 120 -11.13 -21.06 -0.80
N GLY A 121 -10.00 -21.29 -1.48
CA GLY A 121 -9.65 -20.62 -2.75
C GLY A 121 -10.23 -21.29 -4.00
N ASP A 122 -10.82 -22.48 -3.85
CA ASP A 122 -11.31 -23.29 -4.96
C ASP A 122 -12.86 -23.22 -5.02
N ALA A 123 -13.44 -22.01 -4.94
CA ALA A 123 -14.82 -21.77 -5.37
C ALA A 123 -14.81 -21.39 -6.86
N GLU A 124 -14.63 -22.42 -7.68
CA GLU A 124 -15.02 -22.41 -9.09
C GLU A 124 -16.45 -21.86 -9.21
N THR A 125 -16.58 -20.70 -9.86
CA THR A 125 -17.79 -20.26 -10.55
C THR A 125 -18.04 -21.08 -11.82
N SER A 126 -17.77 -22.39 -11.77
CA SER A 126 -18.04 -23.35 -12.83
C SER A 126 -19.30 -24.13 -12.45
N GLY A 127 -20.45 -23.46 -12.50
CA GLY A 127 -21.69 -24.06 -12.02
C GLY A 127 -22.98 -23.27 -12.20
N GLU A 128 -23.10 -22.36 -13.19
CA GLU A 128 -24.44 -21.87 -13.56
C GLU A 128 -24.45 -21.39 -15.03
N ARG A 129 -24.51 -22.35 -15.97
CA ARG A 129 -25.20 -22.12 -17.24
C ARG A 129 -26.52 -22.88 -17.24
N VAL A 130 -27.45 -22.43 -16.39
CA VAL A 130 -28.88 -22.65 -16.63
C VAL A 130 -29.31 -21.68 -17.74
N GLY A 131 -29.35 -22.22 -18.96
CA GLY A 131 -30.06 -21.63 -20.09
C GLY A 131 -31.32 -22.43 -20.38
N VAL A 132 -32.36 -22.24 -19.57
CA VAL A 132 -33.74 -22.51 -19.99
C VAL A 132 -34.19 -21.33 -20.84
N ARG A 133 -34.52 -21.56 -22.13
CA ARG A 133 -35.65 -21.05 -22.98
C ARG A 133 -35.42 -21.68 -24.36
N ARG A 134 -36.34 -22.33 -25.07
CA ARG A 134 -37.81 -22.38 -25.08
C ARG A 134 -38.20 -23.64 -25.86
#